data_AF-A0A1F6DK46-F1
#
_entry.id   AF-A0A1F6DK46-F1
#
_cell.length_a   1.000
_cell.length_b   1.000
_cell.length_c   1.000
_cell.angle_alpha   90.00
_cell.angle_beta   90.00
_cell.angle_gamma   90.00
#
_symmetry.space_group_name_H-M   'P 1'
#
loop_
_entity.id
_entity.type
_entity.pdbx_description
1 polymer ?
#
loop_
_entity_poly.entity_id
_entity_poly.type
_entity_poly.pdbx_seq_one_letter_code
_entity_poly.pdbx_strand_id
1 'polypeptide(L)'
;MFDCTEKSVYYTHEFKRRALELYAQGVETKEIWRRSGFDVRKWKKHYFRLTLRDWRRVVERSGLEGLMNPGGTPHDRGPDHTNKDTIKRLALQVKYLQAENDFLAQLRAKRAESNSGRIKNTESSEN
;
A
#
# COMPACT_ATOMS: atom_id res chain seq x y z
N MET A 1 -20.89 15.07 11.06
CA MET A 1 -21.03 15.63 9.69
C MET A 1 -20.51 14.59 8.69
N PHE A 2 -21.05 14.50 7.48
CA PHE A 2 -20.49 13.62 6.43
C PHE A 2 -20.37 14.45 5.17
N ASP A 3 -19.43 14.06 4.31
CA ASP A 3 -19.27 14.65 2.98
C ASP A 3 -19.55 13.55 1.94
N CYS A 4 -20.25 13.88 0.87
CA CYS A 4 -20.71 12.92 -0.12
C CYS A 4 -20.39 13.42 -1.52
N THR A 5 -19.62 12.65 -2.27
CA THR A 5 -19.46 12.82 -3.71
C THR A 5 -20.42 11.89 -4.44
N GLU A 6 -20.46 11.98 -5.76
CA GLU A 6 -21.27 11.10 -6.61
C GLU A 6 -20.91 9.61 -6.43
N LYS A 7 -19.66 9.31 -6.05
CA LYS A 7 -19.12 7.95 -5.98
C LYS A 7 -18.71 7.50 -4.58
N SER A 8 -18.61 8.41 -3.61
CA SER A 8 -18.01 8.09 -2.31
C SER A 8 -18.61 8.92 -1.18
N VAL A 9 -18.56 8.37 0.03
CA VAL A 9 -19.06 9.01 1.24
C VAL A 9 -17.95 9.03 2.28
N TYR A 10 -17.65 10.21 2.78
CA TYR A 10 -16.70 10.45 3.84
C TYR A 10 -17.46 10.69 5.14
N TYR A 11 -17.14 9.89 6.15
CA TYR A 11 -17.80 9.95 7.44
C TYR A 11 -16.86 10.57 8.48
N THR A 12 -17.34 11.57 9.20
CA THR A 12 -16.63 12.05 10.40
C THR A 12 -16.53 10.96 11.44
N HIS A 13 -15.49 11.03 12.26
CA HIS A 13 -15.29 10.16 13.40
C HIS A 13 -16.53 10.07 14.32
N GLU A 14 -17.13 11.23 14.62
CA GLU A 14 -18.34 11.30 15.47
C GLU A 14 -19.53 10.53 14.88
N PHE A 15 -19.69 10.57 13.57
CA PHE A 15 -20.72 9.78 12.89
C PHE A 15 -20.44 8.28 13.01
N LYS A 16 -19.19 7.85 12.79
CA LYS A 16 -18.80 6.44 12.88
C LYS A 16 -19.09 5.88 14.28
N ARG A 17 -18.72 6.63 15.32
CA ARG A 17 -18.98 6.26 16.73
C ARG A 17 -20.47 6.09 16.99
N ARG A 18 -21.27 7.13 16.71
CA ARG A 18 -22.73 7.10 16.92
C ARG A 18 -23.41 5.99 16.14
N ALA A 19 -22.97 5.71 14.92
CA ALA A 19 -23.51 4.64 14.09
C ALA A 19 -23.26 3.26 14.70
N LEU A 20 -22.07 3.02 15.28
CA LEU A 20 -21.76 1.77 15.98
C LEU A 20 -22.59 1.60 17.27
N GLU A 21 -22.77 2.67 18.03
CA GLU A 21 -23.60 2.68 19.25
C GLU A 21 -25.07 2.35 18.94
N LEU A 22 -25.66 3.03 17.95
CA LEU A 22 -27.04 2.76 17.51
C LEU A 22 -27.21 1.34 16.98
N TYR A 23 -26.20 0.83 16.27
CA TYR A 23 -26.22 -0.54 15.79
C TYR A 23 -26.14 -1.56 16.94
N ALA A 24 -25.35 -1.28 17.98
CA ALA A 24 -25.30 -2.11 19.19
C ALA A 24 -26.64 -2.10 19.96
N GLN A 25 -27.41 -1.02 19.88
CA GLN A 25 -28.76 -0.90 20.42
C GLN A 25 -29.84 -1.60 19.56
N GLY A 26 -29.45 -2.23 18.44
CA GLY A 26 -30.37 -2.98 17.57
C GLY A 26 -31.09 -2.13 16.52
N VAL A 27 -30.68 -0.87 16.30
CA VAL A 27 -31.27 -0.03 15.24
C VAL A 27 -30.90 -0.60 13.87
N GLU A 28 -31.90 -0.67 12.97
CA GLU A 28 -31.69 -1.12 11.59
C GLU A 28 -30.62 -0.26 10.90
N THR A 29 -29.67 -0.91 10.22
CA THR A 29 -28.57 -0.22 9.57
C THR A 29 -29.03 0.90 8.63
N LYS A 30 -30.07 0.70 7.81
CA LYS A 30 -30.55 1.76 6.92
C LYS A 30 -31.13 2.95 7.68
N GLU A 31 -31.76 2.68 8.82
CA GLU A 31 -32.39 3.71 9.64
C GLU A 31 -31.35 4.67 10.24
N ILE A 32 -30.16 4.17 10.62
CA ILE A 32 -29.07 5.01 11.14
C ILE A 32 -28.68 6.11 10.13
N TRP A 33 -28.57 5.76 8.85
CA TRP A 33 -28.26 6.71 7.78
C TRP A 33 -29.45 7.59 7.42
N ARG A 34 -30.66 7.02 7.40
CA ARG A 34 -31.92 7.75 7.14
C ARG A 34 -32.13 8.89 8.14
N ARG A 35 -31.94 8.62 9.44
CA ARG A 35 -32.00 9.61 10.54
C ARG A 35 -31.00 10.74 10.39
N SER A 36 -29.94 10.50 9.63
CA SER A 36 -28.86 11.46 9.40
C SER A 36 -29.06 12.27 8.12
N GLY A 37 -30.22 12.14 7.46
CA GLY A 37 -30.54 12.85 6.22
C GLY A 37 -30.00 12.19 4.95
N PHE A 38 -29.56 10.93 5.01
CA PHE A 38 -28.99 10.22 3.87
C PHE A 38 -30.10 9.59 3.00
N ASP A 39 -30.08 9.81 1.67
CA ASP A 39 -30.98 9.11 0.76
C ASP A 39 -30.49 7.67 0.51
N VAL A 40 -30.92 6.76 1.39
CA VAL A 40 -30.55 5.34 1.35
C VAL A 40 -30.99 4.62 0.08
N ARG A 41 -31.93 5.17 -0.70
CA ARG A 41 -32.46 4.54 -1.93
C ARG A 41 -31.45 4.55 -3.08
N LYS A 42 -30.54 5.53 -3.09
CA LYS A 42 -29.50 5.64 -4.11
C LYS A 42 -28.39 4.58 -3.99
N TRP A 43 -28.33 3.88 -2.86
CA TRP A 43 -27.24 2.97 -2.52
C TRP A 43 -27.65 1.51 -2.56
N LYS A 44 -26.69 0.63 -2.90
CA LYS A 44 -26.90 -0.82 -2.93
C LYS A 44 -27.35 -1.34 -1.55
N LYS A 45 -28.24 -2.34 -1.54
CA LYS A 45 -28.82 -2.94 -0.32
C LYS A 45 -27.79 -3.28 0.77
N HIS A 46 -26.60 -3.73 0.38
CA HIS A 46 -25.56 -4.17 1.31
C HIS A 46 -24.55 -3.10 1.71
N TYR A 47 -24.56 -1.92 1.07
CA TYR A 47 -23.54 -0.90 1.27
C TYR A 47 -23.34 -0.54 2.75
N PHE A 48 -24.40 -0.07 3.42
CA PHE A 48 -24.33 0.36 4.82
C PHE A 48 -23.95 -0.78 5.78
N ARG A 49 -24.41 -2.01 5.49
CA ARG A 49 -24.05 -3.19 6.29
C ARG A 49 -22.55 -3.52 6.18
N LEU A 50 -21.99 -3.43 4.97
CA LEU A 50 -20.56 -3.64 4.75
C LEU A 50 -19.75 -2.53 5.42
N THR A 51 -20.20 -1.27 5.32
CA THR A 51 -19.56 -0.12 6.01
C THR A 51 -19.50 -0.32 7.52
N LEU A 52 -20.60 -0.72 8.17
CA LEU A 52 -20.59 -1.03 9.61
C LEU A 52 -19.67 -2.19 9.96
N ARG A 53 -19.68 -3.26 9.15
CA ARG A 53 -18.79 -4.41 9.34
C ARG A 53 -17.32 -3.98 9.30
N ASP A 54 -16.97 -3.10 8.37
CA ASP A 54 -15.59 -2.65 8.20
C ASP A 54 -15.16 -1.76 9.37
N TRP A 55 -16.03 -0.86 9.87
CA TRP A 55 -15.75 -0.09 11.09
C TRP A 55 -15.62 -0.98 12.33
N ARG A 56 -16.48 -2.00 12.47
CA ARG A 56 -16.37 -2.95 13.57
C ARG A 56 -15.02 -3.67 13.55
N ARG A 57 -14.56 -4.12 12.39
CA ARG A 57 -13.23 -4.76 12.24
C ARG A 57 -12.08 -3.82 12.59
N VAL A 58 -12.22 -2.52 12.28
CA VAL A 58 -11.23 -1.52 12.68
C VAL A 58 -11.20 -1.39 14.20
N VAL A 59 -12.37 -1.32 14.84
CA VAL A 59 -12.46 -1.25 16.30
C VAL A 59 -11.92 -2.51 16.98
N GLU A 60 -12.23 -3.69 16.46
CA GLU A 60 -11.70 -4.98 16.96
C GLU A 60 -10.16 -5.04 16.88
N ARG A 61 -9.55 -4.40 15.88
CA ARG A 61 -8.09 -4.43 15.66
C ARG A 61 -7.35 -3.34 16.44
N SER A 62 -7.93 -2.16 16.56
CA SER A 62 -7.20 -0.93 16.90
C SER A 62 -7.94 -0.06 17.93
N GLY A 63 -9.05 -0.54 18.49
CA GLY A 63 -9.91 0.24 19.37
C GLY A 63 -10.68 1.35 18.64
N LEU A 64 -11.41 2.17 19.39
CA LEU A 64 -12.17 3.29 18.82
C LEU A 64 -11.28 4.32 18.11
N GLU A 65 -10.04 4.51 18.59
CA GLU A 65 -9.10 5.46 17.98
C GLU A 65 -8.76 5.10 16.53
N GLY A 66 -8.83 3.81 16.17
CA GLY A 66 -8.67 3.37 14.78
C GLY A 66 -9.68 3.99 13.81
N LEU A 67 -10.83 4.47 14.29
CA LEU A 67 -11.85 5.14 13.47
C LEU A 67 -11.50 6.58 13.11
N MET A 68 -10.53 7.21 13.80
CA MET A 68 -10.09 8.58 13.54
C MET A 68 -9.36 8.70 12.20
N ASN A 69 -8.78 7.60 11.70
CA ASN A 69 -8.14 7.59 10.40
C ASN A 69 -9.19 7.85 9.29
N PRO A 70 -9.01 8.90 8.46
CA PRO A 70 -9.95 9.25 7.40
C PRO A 70 -9.95 8.22 6.25
N GLY A 71 -8.89 7.43 6.13
CA GLY A 71 -8.80 6.31 5.19
C GLY A 71 -9.51 5.07 5.74
N GLY A 72 -10.59 4.65 5.08
CA GLY A 72 -11.02 3.25 5.19
C GLY A 72 -9.86 2.33 4.83
N THR A 73 -9.79 1.14 5.43
CA THR A 73 -8.79 0.14 5.01
C THR A 73 -8.93 -0.07 3.51
N PRO A 74 -7.89 0.19 2.70
CA PRO A 74 -7.93 -0.04 1.26
C PRO A 74 -8.41 -1.47 1.02
N HIS A 75 -9.38 -1.63 0.11
CA HIS A 75 -9.92 -2.95 -0.18
C HIS A 75 -8.86 -3.86 -0.84
N ASP A 76 -7.93 -3.23 -1.57
CA ASP A 76 -6.64 -3.81 -1.89
C ASP A 76 -5.78 -3.85 -0.64
N ARG A 77 -5.44 -5.04 -0.16
CA ARG A 77 -4.53 -5.24 0.97
C ARG A 77 -3.08 -4.79 0.69
N GLY A 78 -2.86 -4.00 -0.37
CA GLY A 78 -1.58 -3.89 -1.04
C GLY A 78 -1.13 -5.28 -1.52
N PRO A 79 0.08 -5.39 -2.12
CA PRO A 79 0.74 -6.68 -2.26
C PRO A 79 0.82 -7.29 -0.86
N ASP A 80 0.17 -8.43 -0.67
CA ASP A 80 0.28 -9.22 0.56
C ASP A 80 1.78 -9.39 0.78
N HIS A 81 2.36 -8.80 1.83
CA HIS A 81 3.78 -8.94 2.20
C HIS A 81 4.09 -10.38 2.67
N THR A 82 3.49 -11.35 2.00
CA THR A 82 3.75 -12.77 2.11
C THR A 82 5.21 -13.01 1.77
N ASN A 83 5.80 -13.98 2.47
CA ASN A 83 7.18 -14.40 2.27
C ASN A 83 7.49 -14.68 0.79
N LYS A 84 6.51 -15.12 0.00
CA LYS A 84 6.63 -15.37 -1.44
C LYS A 84 6.98 -14.12 -2.25
N ASP A 85 6.36 -12.98 -1.99
CA ASP A 85 6.63 -11.76 -2.74
C ASP A 85 7.95 -11.11 -2.28
N THR A 86 8.31 -11.26 -1.01
CA THR A 86 9.64 -10.91 -0.51
C THR A 86 10.73 -11.75 -1.19
N ILE A 87 10.53 -13.06 -1.33
CA ILE A 87 11.45 -13.97 -2.03
C ILE A 87 11.61 -13.56 -3.50
N LYS A 88 10.52 -13.27 -4.21
CA LYS A 88 10.60 -12.81 -5.61
C LYS A 88 11.36 -11.50 -5.75
N ARG A 89 11.10 -10.53 -4.87
CA ARG A 89 11.80 -9.23 -4.88
C ARG A 89 13.30 -9.41 -4.63
N LEU A 90 13.66 -10.22 -3.63
CA LEU A 90 15.05 -10.52 -3.31
C LEU A 90 15.75 -11.28 -4.45
N ALA A 91 15.09 -12.27 -5.06
CA ALA A 91 15.64 -12.99 -6.21
C ALA A 91 15.90 -12.06 -7.40
N LEU A 92 15.00 -11.11 -7.66
CA LEU A 92 15.19 -10.11 -8.71
C LEU A 92 16.36 -9.18 -8.40
N GLN A 93 16.49 -8.75 -7.14
CA GLN A 93 17.60 -7.90 -6.69
C GLN A 93 18.95 -8.62 -6.81
N VAL A 94 19.03 -9.89 -6.41
CA VAL A 94 20.24 -10.71 -6.58
C VAL A 94 20.62 -10.83 -8.06
N LYS A 95 19.65 -11.12 -8.93
CA LYS A 95 19.89 -11.22 -10.38
C LYS A 95 20.40 -9.90 -10.97
N TYR A 96 19.83 -8.78 -10.54
CA TYR A 96 20.28 -7.45 -10.96
C TYR A 96 21.71 -7.17 -10.51
N LEU A 97 22.02 -7.40 -9.23
CA LEU A 97 23.36 -7.19 -8.68
C LEU A 97 24.41 -8.10 -9.33
N GLN A 98 24.04 -9.32 -9.69
CA GLN A 98 24.93 -10.22 -10.41
C GLN A 98 25.26 -9.66 -11.81
N ALA A 99 24.25 -9.22 -12.55
CA ALA A 99 24.45 -8.62 -13.87
C ALA A 99 25.30 -7.34 -13.80
N GLU A 100 25.10 -6.51 -12.77
CA GLU A 100 25.92 -5.32 -12.52
C GLU A 100 27.38 -5.68 -12.20
N ASN A 101 27.61 -6.67 -11.33
CA ASN A 101 28.96 -7.15 -11.02
C ASN A 101 29.67 -7.73 -12.25
N ASP A 102 28.96 -8.51 -13.06
CA ASP A 102 29.51 -9.09 -14.29
C ASP A 102 29.89 -7.99 -15.29
N PHE A 103 29.06 -6.97 -15.42
CA PHE A 103 29.36 -5.79 -16.25
C PHE A 103 30.59 -5.02 -15.74
N LEU A 104 30.68 -4.78 -14.43
CA LEU A 104 31.83 -4.12 -13.81
C LEU A 104 33.11 -4.94 -13.95
N ALA A 105 33.03 -6.27 -13.87
CA ALA A 105 34.16 -7.16 -14.09
C ALA A 105 34.68 -7.06 -15.53
N GLN A 106 33.79 -7.04 -16.53
CA GLN A 106 34.16 -6.81 -17.93
C GLN A 106 34.86 -5.47 -18.14
N LEU A 107 34.38 -4.39 -17.50
CA LEU A 107 35.02 -3.07 -17.57
C LEU A 107 36.43 -3.08 -16.96
N ARG A 108 36.62 -3.77 -15.82
CA ARG A 108 37.94 -3.92 -15.18
C ARG A 108 38.91 -4.70 -16.06
N ALA A 109 38.46 -5.80 -16.69
CA ALA A 109 39.28 -6.61 -17.59
C ALA A 109 39.79 -5.78 -18.78
N LYS A 110 38.89 -5.05 -19.47
CA LYS A 110 39.26 -4.17 -20.59
C LYS A 110 40.29 -3.10 -20.20
N ARG A 111 40.18 -2.53 -19.00
CA ARG A 111 41.17 -1.56 -18.49
C ARG A 111 42.52 -2.20 -18.21
N ALA A 112 42.55 -3.40 -17.63
CA ALA A 112 43.79 -4.12 -17.36
C ALA A 112 44.52 -4.48 -18.66
N GLU A 113 43.80 -4.93 -19.68
CA GLU A 113 44.34 -5.21 -21.03
C GLU A 113 44.92 -3.93 -21.67
N SER A 114 44.20 -2.81 -21.59
CA SER A 114 44.65 -1.52 -22.13
C SER A 114 45.89 -0.96 -21.42
N ASN A 115 45.99 -1.11 -20.10
CA ASN A 115 47.16 -0.67 -19.33
C ASN A 115 48.39 -1.54 -19.60
N SER A 116 48.22 -2.85 -19.83
CA SER A 116 49.31 -3.76 -20.21
C SER A 116 49.96 -3.38 -21.56
N GLY A 117 49.19 -2.80 -22.49
CA GLY A 117 49.71 -2.27 -23.75
C GLY A 117 50.50 -0.96 -23.63
N ARG A 118 50.25 -0.15 -22.59
CA ARG A 118 50.89 1.16 -22.42
C ARG A 118 52.29 1.07 -21.80
N ILE A 119 52.55 0.06 -20.96
CA ILE A 119 53.86 -0.14 -20.31
C ILE A 119 54.93 -0.57 -21.34
N LYS A 120 54.55 -1.29 -22.40
CA LYS A 120 55.50 -1.77 -23.43
C LYS A 120 56.07 -0.67 -24.33
N ASN A 121 55.43 0.51 -24.38
CA ASN A 121 55.84 1.61 -25.27
C ASN A 121 56.72 2.65 -24.57
N THR A 122 56.87 2.58 -23.24
CA THR A 122 57.67 3.54 -22.46
C THR A 122 59.10 3.08 -22.18
N GLU A 123 59.45 1.81 -22.41
CA GLU A 123 60.82 1.30 -22.22
C GLU A 123 61.68 1.28 -23.50
N SER A 124 61.11 1.55 -24.68
CA SER A 124 61.86 1.56 -25.96
C SER A 124 62.33 2.95 -26.40
N SER A 125 62.40 3.93 -25.48
CA SER A 125 62.85 5.30 -25.80
C SER A 125 63.79 5.87 -24.75
N GLU A 126 64.73 5.07 -24.23
CA GLU A 126 65.94 5.58 -23.58
C GLU A 126 67.14 4.71 -23.99
N ASN A 127 67.99 5.29 -24.86
CA ASN A 127 69.37 4.93 -25.28
C ASN A 127 69.67 3.59 -25.97
#